data_AF-A0A316H7Z9-F1
#
_entry.id   AF-A0A316H7Z9-F1
#
_cell.length_a   1.000
_cell.length_b   1.000
_cell.length_c   1.000
_cell.angle_alpha   90.00
_cell.angle_beta   90.00
_cell.angle_gamma   90.00
#
_symmetry.space_group_name_H-M   'P 1'
#
loop_
_entity.id
_entity.type
_entity.pdbx_description
1 polymer ?
#
loop_
_entity_poly.entity_id
_entity_poly.type
_entity_poly.pdbx_seq_one_letter_code
_entity_poly.pdbx_strand_id
1 'polypeptide(L)'
;MKRITKLEISNFRAFFDNYTIELGKGENLIIYGENGSGKSSLFKSLSNFLSSSQNKVFPYVKHHSKSGEDGILSFTFSDYDFLTNTITSPFGEIINFGSNVISTDTEQFIKTAELTKGFLDYKGLLAVYNHDEPQPNLFNLIVLNLFKDFLPTHLGGTRQLGSRFIYLRNEIATAYNTRTWQYRNAVPEMAVYESLLRRVLNEVFIQLNYLLIKYFKLNLRVWYSLAPLVSTSWWREIPTELKLELKLNGTLVRHQSDILNEARLSALAICLYLAVIKKNPQQIDLKILFLDDVFIGLDLTNRLPILDIIRNEFSDYQVFISTYDRHLYELAKRKFETETPDRWKAIELYVGKDNIDGQLIDRPVLIVGESHFEKASRYLHDIRKPDYPAAANYFRKALEQLIQDFIPKWETADAENAQIPDYQLTQLILRAKRFLANAGLSTEHVDKIYTLLTSLLHPLSHHEITSPVYRGELFIIENSFQKLRELLLDLDIPNNYKCCLEQGKRLKITFEINAAANHYCYYELILKSPLTMKHNGALLPIISEVHCVADRCYGHNGATPYPAFNPDKKESEFNYGSLQNAYDRIHTFLIGRATIGAFPKAVDYLTTIEYHDGTNWQPLKNKIVW
;
A
#
# COMPACT_ATOMS: atom_id res chain seq x y z
N MET A 1 4.82 -20.31 -16.03
CA MET A 1 4.93 -20.50 -14.56
C MET A 1 3.86 -19.64 -13.90
N LYS A 2 3.59 -19.84 -12.61
CA LYS A 2 2.64 -19.07 -11.81
C LYS A 2 3.37 -17.98 -11.02
N ARG A 3 2.70 -16.84 -10.85
CA ARG A 3 3.06 -15.78 -9.89
C ARG A 3 1.88 -15.47 -8.98
N ILE A 4 2.18 -15.04 -7.76
CA ILE A 4 1.19 -14.50 -6.84
C ILE A 4 0.80 -13.11 -7.33
N THR A 5 -0.49 -12.89 -7.57
CA THR A 5 -1.05 -11.62 -8.02
C THR A 5 -1.87 -10.90 -6.95
N LYS A 6 -2.26 -11.60 -5.88
CA LYS A 6 -2.94 -11.01 -4.74
C LYS A 6 -2.69 -11.85 -3.49
N LEU A 7 -2.54 -11.18 -2.35
CA LEU A 7 -2.42 -11.78 -1.03
C LEU A 7 -3.48 -11.14 -0.13
N GLU A 8 -4.28 -11.96 0.53
CA GLU A 8 -5.26 -11.52 1.52
C GLU A 8 -4.98 -12.27 2.83
N ILE A 9 -4.83 -11.51 3.92
CA ILE A 9 -4.44 -12.01 5.22
C ILE A 9 -5.48 -11.57 6.23
N SER A 10 -6.09 -12.52 6.93
CA SER A 10 -7.09 -12.27 7.96
C SER A 10 -6.78 -13.04 9.23
N ASN A 11 -6.78 -12.36 10.37
CA ASN A 11 -6.57 -12.95 11.70
C ASN A 11 -5.39 -13.93 11.74
N PHE A 12 -4.19 -13.44 11.40
CA PHE A 12 -2.97 -14.24 11.31
C PHE A 12 -1.80 -13.57 12.04
N ARG A 13 -1.31 -14.17 13.12
CA ARG A 13 -0.19 -13.66 13.94
C ARG A 13 -0.33 -12.19 14.33
N ALA A 14 0.31 -11.27 13.61
CA ALA A 14 0.24 -9.83 13.86
C ALA A 14 -0.92 -9.15 13.12
N PHE A 15 -1.47 -9.76 12.08
CA PHE A 15 -2.58 -9.21 11.30
C PHE A 15 -3.90 -9.51 11.99
N PHE A 16 -4.51 -8.48 12.59
CA PHE A 16 -5.78 -8.58 13.31
C PHE A 16 -7.00 -8.62 12.37
N ASP A 17 -7.11 -7.62 11.49
CA ASP A 17 -8.17 -7.49 10.47
C ASP A 17 -7.79 -8.14 9.13
N ASN A 18 -8.50 -7.73 8.07
CA ASN A 18 -8.24 -8.12 6.69
C ASN A 18 -7.23 -7.16 6.05
N TYR A 19 -6.14 -7.71 5.52
CA TYR A 19 -5.08 -6.98 4.83
C TYR A 19 -4.93 -7.53 3.43
N THR A 20 -4.86 -6.63 2.45
CA THR A 20 -4.75 -6.99 1.04
C THR A 20 -3.51 -6.37 0.41
N ILE A 21 -2.68 -7.19 -0.23
CA ILE A 21 -1.55 -6.76 -1.05
C ILE A 21 -1.81 -7.22 -2.49
N GLU A 22 -2.00 -6.26 -3.38
CA GLU A 22 -2.19 -6.53 -4.81
C GLU A 22 -0.85 -6.50 -5.56
N LEU A 23 -0.59 -7.50 -6.38
CA LEU A 23 0.56 -7.65 -7.26
C LEU A 23 0.04 -7.95 -8.67
N GLY A 24 -0.79 -7.07 -9.23
CA GLY A 24 -1.56 -7.32 -10.46
C GLY A 24 -0.72 -7.69 -11.70
N LYS A 25 0.57 -7.33 -11.72
CA LYS A 25 1.52 -7.71 -12.79
C LYS A 25 2.39 -8.91 -12.43
N GLY A 26 2.13 -9.54 -11.28
CA GLY A 26 3.01 -10.53 -10.67
C GLY A 26 4.32 -9.90 -10.18
N GLU A 27 4.27 -8.67 -9.67
CA GLU A 27 5.47 -7.95 -9.22
C GLU A 27 6.21 -8.71 -8.11
N ASN A 28 7.51 -8.45 -8.02
CA ASN A 28 8.29 -8.67 -6.81
C ASN A 28 7.88 -7.62 -5.76
N LEU A 29 8.13 -7.89 -4.48
CA LEU A 29 7.71 -7.01 -3.39
C LEU A 29 8.92 -6.59 -2.53
N ILE A 30 9.09 -5.29 -2.34
CA ILE A 30 10.01 -4.75 -1.34
C ILE A 30 9.24 -4.08 -0.21
N ILE A 31 9.61 -4.40 1.03
CA ILE A 31 8.84 -4.10 2.22
C ILE A 31 9.77 -3.39 3.22
N TYR A 32 9.48 -2.13 3.51
CA TYR A 32 10.01 -1.48 4.70
C TYR A 32 9.10 -1.78 5.89
N GLY A 33 9.66 -1.88 7.09
CA GLY A 33 8.82 -1.80 8.28
C GLY A 33 9.60 -1.85 9.58
N GLU A 34 9.02 -1.29 10.63
CA GLU A 34 9.63 -1.25 11.96
C GLU A 34 9.56 -2.61 12.68
N ASN A 35 10.25 -2.73 13.81
CA ASN A 35 10.11 -3.91 14.67
C ASN A 35 8.68 -3.96 15.20
N GLY A 36 8.03 -5.12 15.09
CA GLY A 36 6.63 -5.30 15.49
C GLY A 36 5.61 -5.00 14.39
N SER A 37 6.00 -4.43 13.24
CA SER A 37 5.05 -4.04 12.19
C SER A 37 4.44 -5.19 11.37
N GLY A 38 4.78 -6.44 11.68
CA GLY A 38 4.22 -7.61 11.01
C GLY A 38 5.03 -8.16 9.82
N LYS A 39 6.24 -7.65 9.52
CA LYS A 39 7.12 -8.19 8.46
C LYS A 39 7.34 -9.70 8.56
N SER A 40 7.80 -10.19 9.72
CA SER A 40 8.01 -11.62 9.92
C SER A 40 6.69 -12.41 9.98
N SER A 41 5.56 -11.76 10.29
CA SER A 41 4.24 -12.37 10.13
C SER A 41 3.90 -12.55 8.65
N LEU A 42 4.22 -11.61 7.77
CA LEU A 42 4.07 -11.74 6.32
C LEU A 42 5.01 -12.81 5.74
N PHE A 43 6.25 -12.88 6.21
CA PHE A 43 7.16 -14.00 5.89
C PHE A 43 6.54 -15.35 6.28
N LYS A 44 6.00 -15.44 7.51
CA LYS A 44 5.39 -16.67 8.01
C LYS A 44 4.06 -17.00 7.33
N SER A 45 3.31 -16.03 6.82
CA SER A 45 2.05 -16.31 6.13
C SER A 45 2.31 -17.12 4.87
N LEU A 46 3.24 -16.67 4.02
CA LEU A 46 3.61 -17.39 2.81
C LEU A 46 4.38 -18.68 3.11
N SER A 47 5.29 -18.68 4.10
CA SER A 47 6.01 -19.90 4.48
C SER A 47 5.08 -20.99 5.00
N ASN A 48 4.12 -20.64 5.87
CA ASN A 48 3.17 -21.59 6.45
C ASN A 48 2.20 -22.11 5.38
N PHE A 49 1.75 -21.21 4.49
CA PHE A 49 0.92 -21.56 3.36
C PHE A 49 1.59 -22.65 2.50
N LEU A 50 2.85 -22.45 2.08
CA LEU A 50 3.58 -23.47 1.31
C LEU A 50 3.80 -24.76 2.11
N SER A 51 4.18 -24.66 3.39
CA SER A 51 4.42 -25.84 4.24
C SER A 51 3.17 -26.68 4.51
N SER A 52 1.97 -26.07 4.46
CA SER A 52 0.70 -26.80 4.59
C SER A 52 0.48 -27.81 3.45
N SER A 53 1.15 -27.66 2.30
CA SER A 53 1.00 -28.60 1.17
C SER A 53 1.63 -29.98 1.42
N GLN A 54 2.62 -30.05 2.33
CA GLN A 54 3.33 -31.27 2.68
C GLN A 54 2.89 -31.82 4.05
N ASN A 55 2.19 -31.02 4.86
CA ASN A 55 1.70 -31.41 6.18
C ASN A 55 0.20 -31.12 6.31
N LYS A 56 -0.61 -32.19 6.30
CA LYS A 56 -2.08 -32.11 6.37
C LYS A 56 -2.63 -31.56 7.69
N VAL A 57 -1.79 -31.44 8.72
CA VAL A 57 -2.16 -30.94 10.06
C VAL A 57 -1.28 -29.73 10.40
N PHE A 58 -1.01 -28.86 9.43
CA PHE A 58 -0.17 -27.70 9.67
C PHE A 58 -0.93 -26.64 10.50
N PRO A 59 -0.42 -26.22 11.67
CA PRO A 59 -1.17 -25.34 12.56
C PRO A 59 -1.30 -23.92 12.01
N TYR A 60 -2.53 -23.42 12.00
CA TYR A 60 -2.83 -22.01 11.75
C TYR A 60 -2.66 -21.19 13.03
N VAL A 61 -1.85 -20.13 12.98
CA VAL A 61 -1.57 -19.29 14.15
C VAL A 61 -2.38 -17.99 14.05
N LYS A 62 -3.52 -17.95 14.74
CA LYS A 62 -4.41 -16.79 14.82
C LYS A 62 -3.73 -15.61 15.52
N HIS A 63 -4.32 -14.42 15.38
CA HIS A 63 -3.93 -13.28 16.20
C HIS A 63 -4.23 -13.57 17.67
N HIS A 64 -3.30 -13.19 18.57
CA HIS A 64 -3.38 -13.52 20.00
C HIS A 64 -4.65 -12.98 20.67
N SER A 65 -5.07 -11.76 20.31
CA SER A 65 -6.30 -11.13 20.81
C SER A 65 -7.58 -11.54 20.06
N LYS A 66 -7.50 -12.44 19.07
CA LYS A 66 -8.64 -12.81 18.20
C LYS A 66 -8.74 -14.33 18.00
N SER A 67 -8.51 -15.08 19.08
CA SER A 67 -8.45 -16.54 19.06
C SER A 67 -9.80 -17.22 18.78
N GLY A 68 -10.91 -16.57 19.15
CA GLY A 68 -12.28 -17.08 19.00
C GLY A 68 -12.85 -16.96 17.58
N GLU A 69 -12.30 -16.11 16.73
CA GLU A 69 -12.75 -15.95 15.35
C GLU A 69 -11.88 -16.75 14.37
N ASP A 70 -12.41 -17.02 13.19
CA ASP A 70 -11.62 -17.67 12.15
C ASP A 70 -10.63 -16.73 11.48
N GLY A 71 -9.57 -17.31 10.94
CA GLY A 71 -8.58 -16.62 10.14
C GLY A 71 -8.34 -17.36 8.84
N ILE A 72 -7.95 -16.62 7.82
CA ILE A 72 -7.70 -17.15 6.49
C ILE A 72 -6.56 -16.39 5.82
N LEU A 73 -5.70 -17.13 5.13
CA LEU A 73 -4.78 -16.64 4.12
C LEU A 73 -5.33 -17.06 2.76
N SER A 74 -5.52 -16.09 1.87
CA SER A 74 -5.93 -16.33 0.48
C SER A 74 -4.85 -15.79 -0.44
N PHE A 75 -4.35 -16.64 -1.33
CA PHE A 75 -3.39 -16.27 -2.35
C PHE A 75 -4.01 -16.49 -3.72
N THR A 76 -3.96 -15.46 -4.55
CA THR A 76 -4.35 -15.55 -5.96
C THR A 76 -3.11 -15.78 -6.80
N PHE A 77 -3.13 -16.84 -7.60
CA PHE A 77 -2.06 -17.20 -8.52
C PHE A 77 -2.51 -17.03 -9.95
N SER A 78 -1.70 -16.39 -10.78
CA SER A 78 -1.97 -16.25 -12.21
C SER A 78 -0.78 -16.74 -13.02
N ASP A 79 -1.07 -17.26 -14.22
CA ASP A 79 -0.02 -17.68 -15.13
C ASP A 79 0.75 -16.46 -15.67
N TYR A 80 2.07 -16.60 -15.76
CA TYR A 80 3.02 -15.55 -16.09
C TYR A 80 3.95 -16.00 -17.21
N ASP A 81 4.08 -15.13 -18.22
CA ASP A 81 5.01 -15.28 -19.33
C ASP A 81 6.26 -14.40 -19.08
N PHE A 82 7.43 -15.04 -18.99
CA PHE A 82 8.71 -14.36 -18.77
C PHE A 82 9.27 -13.69 -20.02
N LEU A 83 8.78 -14.04 -21.22
CA LEU A 83 9.20 -13.39 -22.46
C LEU A 83 8.57 -12.01 -22.59
N THR A 84 7.28 -11.92 -22.28
CA THR A 84 6.51 -10.68 -22.36
C THR A 84 6.44 -9.93 -21.02
N ASN A 85 6.83 -10.57 -19.91
CA ASN A 85 6.72 -10.06 -18.54
C ASN A 85 5.28 -9.70 -18.14
N THR A 86 4.29 -10.45 -18.63
CA THR A 86 2.87 -10.21 -18.35
C THR A 86 2.16 -11.42 -17.76
N ILE A 87 1.05 -11.12 -17.09
CA ILE A 87 0.08 -12.13 -16.66
C ILE A 87 -0.76 -12.53 -17.86
N THR A 88 -0.85 -13.83 -18.13
CA THR A 88 -1.53 -14.37 -19.31
C THR A 88 -2.97 -14.80 -19.03
N SER A 89 -3.36 -14.98 -17.76
CA SER A 89 -4.73 -15.30 -17.36
C SER A 89 -5.33 -14.16 -16.53
N PRO A 90 -6.44 -13.54 -16.96
CA PRO A 90 -7.13 -12.50 -16.19
C PRO A 90 -7.82 -13.06 -14.94
N PHE A 91 -8.10 -14.37 -14.90
CA PHE A 91 -8.68 -15.04 -13.74
C PHE A 91 -7.60 -15.84 -13.03
N GLY A 92 -7.17 -15.34 -11.88
CA GLY A 92 -6.24 -16.05 -11.01
C GLY A 92 -6.93 -17.13 -10.19
N GLU A 93 -6.20 -18.21 -9.93
CA GLU A 93 -6.60 -19.31 -9.07
C GLU A 93 -6.45 -18.88 -7.60
N ILE A 94 -7.55 -18.91 -6.83
CA ILE A 94 -7.56 -18.52 -5.42
C ILE A 94 -7.42 -19.77 -4.57
N ILE A 95 -6.36 -19.82 -3.75
CA ILE A 95 -6.10 -20.94 -2.85
C ILE A 95 -6.03 -20.41 -1.42
N ASN A 96 -6.71 -21.14 -0.53
CA ASN A 96 -6.94 -20.73 0.85
C ASN A 96 -6.20 -21.65 1.83
N PHE A 97 -5.75 -21.06 2.95
CA PHE A 97 -5.23 -21.78 4.12
C PHE A 97 -5.64 -21.01 5.38
N GLY A 98 -6.31 -21.66 6.33
CA GLY A 98 -6.96 -20.97 7.44
C GLY A 98 -7.44 -21.91 8.55
N SER A 99 -8.23 -21.38 9.48
CA SER A 99 -8.88 -22.18 10.54
C SER A 99 -9.65 -23.38 10.00
N ASN A 100 -10.39 -23.16 8.91
CA ASN A 100 -11.30 -24.14 8.32
C ASN A 100 -10.69 -24.89 7.11
N VAL A 101 -9.55 -24.40 6.61
CA VAL A 101 -8.81 -25.00 5.48
C VAL A 101 -7.39 -25.28 5.95
N ILE A 102 -7.18 -26.47 6.48
CA ILE A 102 -5.96 -26.82 7.22
C ILE A 102 -4.77 -27.24 6.35
N SER A 103 -4.97 -27.35 5.03
CA SER A 103 -3.98 -27.91 4.10
C SER A 103 -4.19 -27.41 2.67
N THR A 104 -3.10 -27.33 1.91
CA THR A 104 -3.08 -27.05 0.46
C THR A 104 -2.55 -28.27 -0.34
N ASP A 105 -2.67 -29.47 0.24
CA ASP A 105 -2.13 -30.72 -0.32
C ASP A 105 -2.83 -31.22 -1.60
N THR A 106 -3.88 -30.56 -2.07
CA THR A 106 -4.44 -30.83 -3.41
C THR A 106 -3.57 -30.26 -4.52
N GLU A 107 -2.78 -29.22 -4.23
CA GLU A 107 -2.10 -28.42 -5.23
C GLU A 107 -0.66 -28.88 -5.49
N GLN A 108 -0.46 -29.59 -6.61
CA GLN A 108 0.83 -30.19 -6.93
C GLN A 108 1.94 -29.15 -7.15
N PHE A 109 1.61 -27.97 -7.69
CA PHE A 109 2.59 -26.90 -7.88
C PHE A 109 3.04 -26.28 -6.55
N ILE A 110 2.16 -26.24 -5.53
CA ILE A 110 2.53 -25.77 -4.18
C ILE A 110 3.45 -26.80 -3.50
N LYS A 111 3.17 -28.09 -3.63
CA LYS A 111 4.04 -29.15 -3.09
C LYS A 111 5.47 -29.08 -3.63
N THR A 112 5.60 -28.81 -4.93
CA THR A 112 6.91 -28.68 -5.58
C THR A 112 7.60 -27.36 -5.21
N ALA A 113 6.84 -26.27 -5.05
CA ALA A 113 7.34 -25.01 -4.53
C ALA A 113 7.87 -25.11 -3.08
N GLU A 114 7.20 -25.86 -2.20
CA GLU A 114 7.65 -26.05 -0.81
C GLU A 114 9.04 -26.71 -0.71
N LEU A 115 9.35 -27.65 -1.61
CA LEU A 115 10.65 -28.34 -1.65
C LEU A 115 11.79 -27.44 -2.16
N THR A 116 11.46 -26.31 -2.78
CA THR A 116 12.39 -25.44 -3.50
C THR A 116 12.35 -23.99 -3.04
N LYS A 117 11.55 -23.69 -2.02
CA LYS A 117 11.35 -22.33 -1.51
C LYS A 117 12.66 -21.74 -0.99
N GLY A 118 12.94 -20.50 -1.36
CA GLY A 118 14.08 -19.76 -0.82
C GLY A 118 13.64 -18.85 0.31
N PHE A 119 13.54 -19.35 1.55
CA PHE A 119 13.10 -18.53 2.70
C PHE A 119 14.26 -18.28 3.65
N LEU A 120 14.87 -17.09 3.57
CA LEU A 120 16.03 -16.72 4.37
C LEU A 120 15.65 -15.64 5.37
N ASP A 121 15.95 -15.89 6.65
CA ASP A 121 15.94 -14.87 7.69
C ASP A 121 17.36 -14.62 8.24
N TYR A 122 17.51 -13.54 8.99
CA TYR A 122 18.78 -13.20 9.65
C TYR A 122 19.30 -14.32 10.58
N LYS A 123 18.42 -15.09 11.21
CA LYS A 123 18.81 -16.21 12.09
C LYS A 123 19.48 -17.34 11.31
N GLY A 124 18.95 -17.66 10.13
CA GLY A 124 19.54 -18.63 9.21
C GLY A 124 20.93 -18.20 8.74
N LEU A 125 21.15 -16.90 8.54
CA LEU A 125 22.47 -16.35 8.21
C LEU A 125 23.46 -16.39 9.36
N LEU A 126 23.05 -16.00 10.56
CA LEU A 126 23.89 -16.04 11.77
C LEU A 126 24.48 -17.44 11.98
N ALA A 127 23.70 -18.49 11.71
CA ALA A 127 24.16 -19.87 11.85
C ALA A 127 25.30 -20.27 10.89
N VAL A 128 25.64 -19.43 9.90
CA VAL A 128 26.69 -19.69 8.91
C VAL A 128 28.06 -19.14 9.34
N TYR A 129 28.08 -18.03 10.08
CA TYR A 129 29.33 -17.34 10.40
C TYR A 129 29.52 -17.03 11.89
N ASN A 130 28.50 -17.21 12.74
CA ASN A 130 28.63 -17.03 14.19
C ASN A 130 29.17 -18.31 14.84
N HIS A 131 30.47 -18.54 14.69
CA HIS A 131 31.18 -19.67 15.30
C HIS A 131 32.45 -19.19 16.01
N ASP A 132 32.67 -19.69 17.23
CA ASP A 132 33.88 -19.39 18.01
C ASP A 132 35.12 -20.13 17.47
N GLU A 133 34.92 -21.15 16.64
CA GLU A 133 35.99 -21.96 16.07
C GLU A 133 36.57 -21.33 14.78
N PRO A 134 37.91 -21.32 14.58
CA PRO A 134 38.53 -20.74 13.39
C PRO A 134 38.18 -21.41 12.06
N GLN A 135 37.74 -22.68 12.11
CA GLN A 135 37.28 -23.48 10.98
C GLN A 135 36.06 -24.30 11.41
N PRO A 136 34.88 -23.68 11.47
CA PRO A 136 33.71 -24.33 12.00
C PRO A 136 33.27 -25.51 11.14
N ASN A 137 32.77 -26.55 11.78
CA ASN A 137 32.12 -27.66 11.09
C ASN A 137 30.70 -27.25 10.65
N LEU A 138 30.52 -27.11 9.34
CA LEU A 138 29.28 -26.65 8.71
C LEU A 138 28.36 -27.78 8.28
N PHE A 139 28.62 -29.05 8.64
CA PHE A 139 27.82 -30.17 8.16
C PHE A 139 26.35 -30.05 8.58
N ASN A 140 26.10 -29.74 9.85
CA ASN A 140 24.72 -29.58 10.35
C ASN A 140 24.00 -28.45 9.60
N LEU A 141 24.68 -27.32 9.39
CA LEU A 141 24.12 -26.19 8.67
C LEU A 141 23.83 -26.54 7.21
N ILE A 142 24.83 -26.99 6.46
CA ILE A 142 24.69 -27.19 5.01
C ILE A 142 23.84 -28.44 4.72
N VAL A 143 24.11 -29.56 5.37
CA VAL A 143 23.48 -30.84 5.03
C VAL A 143 22.13 -31.02 5.73
N LEU A 144 22.03 -30.70 7.02
CA LEU A 144 20.81 -30.96 7.80
C LEU A 144 19.82 -29.79 7.79
N ASN A 145 20.27 -28.57 7.51
CA ASN A 145 19.39 -27.41 7.40
C ASN A 145 19.21 -26.98 5.94
N LEU A 146 20.26 -26.56 5.23
CA LEU A 146 20.12 -26.02 3.87
C LEU A 146 19.73 -27.09 2.84
N PHE A 147 20.32 -28.29 2.93
CA PHE A 147 20.02 -29.41 2.05
C PHE A 147 18.98 -30.37 2.62
N LYS A 148 18.30 -29.99 3.71
CA LYS A 148 17.32 -30.86 4.38
C LYS A 148 16.32 -31.44 3.39
N ASP A 149 15.73 -30.55 2.59
CA ASP A 149 14.66 -30.84 1.65
C ASP A 149 15.13 -30.81 0.18
N PHE A 150 16.43 -30.62 -0.05
CA PHE A 150 17.03 -30.58 -1.39
C PHE A 150 16.93 -31.94 -2.06
N LEU A 151 16.30 -31.99 -3.23
CA LEU A 151 16.04 -33.21 -3.99
C LEU A 151 16.83 -33.21 -5.31
N PRO A 152 18.01 -33.85 -5.40
CA PRO A 152 18.89 -33.77 -6.58
C PRO A 152 18.44 -34.70 -7.72
N THR A 153 17.24 -34.52 -8.27
CA THR A 153 16.68 -35.38 -9.32
C THR A 153 17.53 -35.39 -10.60
N HIS A 154 18.12 -34.25 -10.96
CA HIS A 154 19.00 -34.12 -12.13
C HIS A 154 20.32 -34.91 -11.99
N LEU A 155 20.69 -35.27 -10.77
CA LEU A 155 21.87 -36.11 -10.48
C LEU A 155 21.49 -37.58 -10.20
N GLY A 156 20.22 -37.94 -10.44
CA GLY A 156 19.66 -39.27 -10.21
C GLY A 156 19.25 -39.54 -8.75
N GLY A 157 19.16 -38.50 -7.91
CA GLY A 157 18.69 -38.64 -6.54
C GLY A 157 17.17 -38.74 -6.46
N THR A 158 16.67 -39.63 -5.61
CA THR A 158 15.23 -39.92 -5.46
C THR A 158 14.67 -39.52 -4.09
N ARG A 159 15.52 -39.04 -3.17
CA ARG A 159 15.17 -38.67 -1.80
C ARG A 159 15.86 -37.38 -1.39
N GLN A 160 15.27 -36.63 -0.46
CA GLN A 160 15.87 -35.39 0.04
C GLN A 160 17.17 -35.68 0.80
N LEU A 161 18.20 -34.87 0.58
CA LEU A 161 19.56 -35.16 1.06
C LEU A 161 19.67 -35.25 2.58
N GLY A 162 19.18 -34.25 3.31
CA GLY A 162 19.30 -34.25 4.78
C GLY A 162 18.47 -35.37 5.41
N SER A 163 17.22 -35.55 4.96
CA SER A 163 16.35 -36.64 5.44
C SER A 163 16.94 -38.03 5.18
N ARG A 164 17.57 -38.22 4.01
CA ARG A 164 18.25 -39.47 3.66
C ARG A 164 19.47 -39.75 4.55
N PHE A 165 20.26 -38.73 4.86
CA PHE A 165 21.38 -38.86 5.79
C PHE A 165 20.91 -39.27 7.18
N ILE A 166 19.88 -38.60 7.72
CA ILE A 166 19.33 -38.91 9.06
C ILE A 166 18.88 -40.37 9.11
N TYR A 167 18.15 -40.82 8.08
CA TYR A 167 17.72 -42.21 7.96
C TYR A 167 18.90 -43.18 7.98
N LEU A 168 19.89 -43.00 7.09
CA LEU A 168 21.04 -43.90 6.99
C LEU A 168 21.89 -43.91 8.27
N ARG A 169 22.08 -42.73 8.88
CA ARG A 169 22.78 -42.59 10.16
C ARG A 169 22.06 -43.38 11.26
N ASN A 170 20.74 -43.29 11.33
CA ASN A 170 19.95 -44.03 12.32
C ASN A 170 20.02 -45.55 12.09
N GLU A 171 19.96 -46.00 10.84
CA GLU A 171 20.10 -47.42 10.50
C GLU A 171 21.45 -47.99 10.94
N ILE A 172 22.53 -47.21 10.77
CA ILE A 172 23.87 -47.62 11.20
C ILE A 172 24.00 -47.54 12.74
N ALA A 173 23.53 -46.46 13.37
CA ALA A 173 23.69 -46.25 14.81
C ALA A 173 22.89 -47.26 15.65
N THR A 174 21.72 -47.69 15.17
CA THR A 174 20.82 -48.60 15.90
C THR A 174 21.05 -50.08 15.60
N ALA A 175 21.84 -50.41 14.57
CA ALA A 175 22.15 -51.79 14.28
C ALA A 175 22.80 -52.49 15.48
N TYR A 176 22.43 -53.75 15.69
CA TYR A 176 22.95 -54.54 16.82
C TYR A 176 24.45 -54.82 16.66
N ASN A 177 24.89 -55.23 15.46
CA ASN A 177 26.30 -55.43 15.10
C ASN A 177 26.51 -55.27 13.58
N THR A 178 27.76 -55.30 13.11
CA THR A 178 28.12 -55.11 11.70
C THR A 178 27.72 -56.25 10.76
N ARG A 179 27.19 -57.36 11.29
CA ARG A 179 26.72 -58.51 10.51
C ARG A 179 25.22 -58.45 10.22
N THR A 180 24.47 -57.55 10.85
CA THR A 180 23.04 -57.41 10.60
C THR A 180 22.78 -56.95 9.17
N TRP A 181 21.66 -57.38 8.59
CA TRP A 181 21.21 -56.92 7.27
C TRP A 181 21.08 -55.39 7.24
N GLN A 182 20.56 -54.79 8.32
CA GLN A 182 20.43 -53.33 8.49
C GLN A 182 21.76 -52.60 8.26
N TYR A 183 22.83 -52.99 8.96
CA TYR A 183 24.16 -52.38 8.79
C TYR A 183 24.73 -52.67 7.40
N ARG A 184 24.66 -53.92 6.94
CA ARG A 184 25.20 -54.35 5.64
C ARG A 184 24.52 -53.65 4.46
N ASN A 185 23.27 -53.24 4.61
CA ASN A 185 22.55 -52.46 3.60
C ASN A 185 22.84 -50.96 3.72
N ALA A 186 22.84 -50.41 4.94
CA ALA A 186 22.98 -48.98 5.15
C ALA A 186 24.38 -48.43 4.81
N VAL A 187 25.47 -49.19 5.04
CA VAL A 187 26.84 -48.70 4.78
C VAL A 187 27.12 -48.50 3.28
N PRO A 188 26.85 -49.47 2.37
CA PRO A 188 26.96 -49.22 0.93
C PRO A 188 26.05 -48.08 0.46
N GLU A 189 24.82 -47.99 1.00
CA GLU A 189 23.91 -46.87 0.69
C GLU A 189 24.48 -45.51 1.16
N MET A 190 25.21 -45.47 2.28
CA MET A 190 25.91 -44.28 2.76
C MET A 190 27.02 -43.84 1.81
N ALA A 191 27.78 -44.77 1.24
CA ALA A 191 28.80 -44.46 0.24
C ALA A 191 28.19 -43.88 -1.06
N VAL A 192 27.06 -44.44 -1.51
CA VAL A 192 26.29 -43.88 -2.65
C VAL A 192 25.75 -42.49 -2.32
N TYR A 193 25.22 -42.31 -1.11
CA TYR A 193 24.77 -41.01 -0.61
C TYR A 193 25.91 -39.98 -0.58
N GLU A 194 27.08 -40.34 -0.06
CA GLU A 194 28.24 -39.44 0.00
C GLU A 194 28.68 -39.00 -1.41
N SER A 195 28.74 -39.93 -2.37
CA SER A 195 29.05 -39.62 -3.76
C SER A 195 28.05 -38.63 -4.38
N LEU A 196 26.75 -38.79 -4.09
CA LEU A 196 25.72 -37.85 -4.50
C LEU A 196 25.87 -36.49 -3.80
N LEU A 197 26.10 -36.47 -2.48
CA LEU A 197 26.31 -35.25 -1.70
C LEU A 197 27.51 -34.45 -2.22
N ARG A 198 28.64 -35.11 -2.53
CA ARG A 198 29.82 -34.45 -3.11
C ARG A 198 29.53 -33.84 -4.47
N ARG A 199 28.76 -34.51 -5.34
CA ARG A 199 28.33 -33.94 -6.63
C ARG A 199 27.48 -32.68 -6.45
N VAL A 200 26.54 -32.69 -5.50
CA VAL A 200 25.71 -31.52 -5.18
C VAL A 200 26.57 -30.38 -4.60
N LEU A 201 27.45 -30.68 -3.65
CA LEU A 201 28.38 -29.70 -3.10
C LEU A 201 29.26 -29.09 -4.19
N ASN A 202 29.77 -29.87 -5.14
CA ASN A 202 30.54 -29.36 -6.27
C ASN A 202 29.74 -28.34 -7.10
N GLU A 203 28.50 -28.64 -7.48
CA GLU A 203 27.66 -27.71 -8.25
C GLU A 203 27.34 -26.42 -7.48
N VAL A 204 27.07 -26.54 -6.18
CA VAL A 204 26.78 -25.40 -5.29
C VAL A 204 28.03 -24.52 -5.13
N PHE A 205 29.21 -25.11 -4.90
CA PHE A 205 30.44 -24.34 -4.74
C PHE A 205 30.91 -23.70 -6.05
N ILE A 206 30.67 -24.33 -7.20
CA ILE A 206 30.88 -23.70 -8.50
C ILE A 206 30.00 -22.44 -8.61
N GLN A 207 28.71 -22.55 -8.27
CA GLN A 207 27.79 -21.41 -8.29
C GLN A 207 28.18 -20.32 -7.29
N LEU A 208 28.55 -20.70 -6.06
CA LEU A 208 29.02 -19.79 -5.03
C LEU A 208 30.19 -18.94 -5.52
N ASN A 209 31.23 -19.59 -6.05
CA ASN A 209 32.40 -18.89 -6.57
C ASN A 209 32.04 -17.99 -7.75
N TYR A 210 31.13 -18.41 -8.64
CA TYR A 210 30.63 -17.55 -9.70
C TYR A 210 29.94 -16.29 -9.15
N LEU A 211 29.09 -16.42 -8.12
CA LEU A 211 28.43 -15.27 -7.50
C LEU A 211 29.44 -14.31 -6.85
N LEU A 212 30.41 -14.83 -6.09
CA LEU A 212 31.44 -14.04 -5.40
C LEU A 212 32.34 -13.29 -6.38
N ILE A 213 32.79 -13.97 -7.44
CA ILE A 213 33.72 -13.38 -8.42
C ILE A 213 33.00 -12.35 -9.30
N LYS A 214 31.82 -12.69 -9.82
CA LYS A 214 31.10 -11.83 -10.78
C LYS A 214 30.56 -10.57 -10.13
N TYR A 215 29.93 -10.68 -8.96
CA TYR A 215 29.16 -9.59 -8.36
C TYR A 215 29.93 -8.81 -7.31
N PHE A 216 30.62 -9.50 -6.41
CA PHE A 216 31.37 -8.83 -5.34
C PHE A 216 32.78 -8.41 -5.76
N LYS A 217 33.25 -8.87 -6.94
CA LYS A 217 34.62 -8.66 -7.43
C LYS A 217 35.67 -9.03 -6.38
N LEU A 218 35.32 -9.96 -5.49
CA LEU A 218 36.22 -10.48 -4.48
C LEU A 218 37.10 -11.51 -5.17
N ASN A 219 38.41 -11.36 -5.06
CA ASN A 219 39.36 -12.40 -5.45
C ASN A 219 39.42 -13.49 -4.35
N LEU A 220 38.24 -13.92 -3.90
CA LEU A 220 38.00 -14.93 -2.89
C LEU A 220 37.50 -16.18 -3.60
N ARG A 221 38.18 -17.30 -3.38
CA ARG A 221 37.74 -18.62 -3.83
C ARG A 221 37.48 -19.50 -2.62
N VAL A 222 36.42 -20.30 -2.72
CA VAL A 222 35.90 -21.13 -1.64
C VAL A 222 35.79 -22.57 -2.13
N TRP A 223 36.33 -23.50 -1.36
CA TRP A 223 36.16 -24.94 -1.54
C TRP A 223 35.62 -25.55 -0.25
N TYR A 224 35.25 -26.83 -0.31
CA TYR A 224 34.86 -27.60 0.85
C TYR A 224 35.78 -28.79 1.03
N SER A 225 35.97 -29.17 2.29
CA SER A 225 36.54 -30.45 2.69
C SER A 225 35.48 -31.23 3.46
N LEU A 226 35.14 -32.42 2.98
CA LEU A 226 34.18 -33.32 3.60
C LEU A 226 34.92 -34.60 4.01
N ALA A 227 34.91 -34.91 5.31
CA ALA A 227 35.40 -36.19 5.81
C ALA A 227 34.53 -37.35 5.27
N PRO A 228 35.11 -38.54 5.04
CA PRO A 228 34.33 -39.72 4.64
C PRO A 228 33.20 -39.99 5.64
N LEU A 229 32.00 -40.26 5.14
CA LEU A 229 30.80 -40.54 5.95
C LEU A 229 30.77 -41.99 6.43
N VAL A 230 31.94 -42.56 6.70
CA VAL A 230 32.13 -43.92 7.18
C VAL A 230 33.16 -43.86 8.30
N SER A 231 32.79 -44.40 9.46
CA SER A 231 33.70 -44.45 10.60
C SER A 231 34.84 -45.43 10.36
N THR A 232 36.05 -45.02 10.73
CA THR A 232 37.23 -45.89 10.76
C THR A 232 37.51 -46.47 12.16
N SER A 233 36.79 -46.02 13.18
CA SER A 233 36.96 -46.44 14.58
C SER A 233 35.67 -47.10 15.09
N TRP A 234 34.81 -46.34 15.77
CA TRP A 234 33.53 -46.83 16.25
C TRP A 234 32.48 -46.72 15.16
N TRP A 235 32.11 -47.87 14.57
CA TRP A 235 31.24 -47.96 13.39
C TRP A 235 29.85 -47.33 13.55
N ARG A 236 29.38 -47.10 14.78
CA ARG A 236 28.10 -46.42 15.06
C ARG A 236 28.20 -44.89 14.97
N GLU A 237 29.39 -44.32 15.00
CA GLU A 237 29.62 -42.87 14.93
C GLU A 237 30.06 -42.47 13.53
N ILE A 238 29.11 -42.00 12.72
CA ILE A 238 29.40 -41.48 11.38
C ILE A 238 30.06 -40.09 11.50
N PRO A 239 31.28 -39.89 10.96
CA PRO A 239 31.90 -38.58 10.92
C PRO A 239 31.05 -37.59 10.11
N THR A 240 30.91 -36.37 10.61
CA THR A 240 30.12 -35.30 9.96
C THR A 240 30.95 -34.04 9.82
N GLU A 241 32.21 -34.14 9.43
CA GLU A 241 33.09 -32.98 9.32
C GLU A 241 33.05 -32.39 7.90
N LEU A 242 32.44 -31.21 7.78
CA LEU A 242 32.39 -30.41 6.55
C LEU A 242 32.95 -29.01 6.84
N LYS A 243 34.12 -28.69 6.29
CA LYS A 243 34.84 -27.43 6.51
C LYS A 243 34.98 -26.64 5.21
N LEU A 244 35.07 -25.32 5.33
CA LEU A 244 35.38 -24.45 4.18
C LEU A 244 36.89 -24.23 4.08
N GLU A 245 37.38 -24.25 2.86
CA GLU A 245 38.75 -23.86 2.52
C GLU A 245 38.72 -22.60 1.66
N LEU A 246 39.50 -21.59 2.03
CA LEU A 246 39.42 -20.26 1.44
C LEU A 246 40.77 -19.85 0.85
N LYS A 247 40.76 -19.24 -0.33
CA LYS A 247 41.92 -18.61 -0.94
C LYS A 247 41.59 -17.18 -1.30
N LEU A 248 42.24 -16.23 -0.65
CA LEU A 248 42.10 -14.80 -0.90
C LEU A 248 43.34 -14.28 -1.62
N ASN A 249 43.17 -13.64 -2.78
CA ASN A 249 44.29 -13.11 -3.58
C ASN A 249 45.37 -14.15 -3.92
N GLY A 250 44.99 -15.42 -4.03
CA GLY A 250 45.95 -16.49 -4.30
C GLY A 250 46.62 -17.09 -3.05
N THR A 251 46.32 -16.62 -1.85
CA THR A 251 46.89 -17.11 -0.59
C THR A 251 45.86 -17.92 0.20
N LEU A 252 46.26 -19.08 0.72
CA LEU A 252 45.40 -19.92 1.56
C LEU A 252 45.14 -19.23 2.91
N VAL A 253 43.87 -19.13 3.29
CA VAL A 253 43.42 -18.55 4.55
C VAL A 253 43.21 -19.68 5.56
N ARG A 254 44.08 -19.75 6.58
CA ARG A 254 44.03 -20.81 7.61
C ARG A 254 43.02 -20.49 8.73
N HIS A 255 42.88 -19.22 9.09
CA HIS A 255 41.94 -18.72 10.09
C HIS A 255 40.95 -17.77 9.41
N GLN A 256 39.69 -18.19 9.30
CA GLN A 256 38.69 -17.47 8.50
C GLN A 256 38.27 -16.15 9.19
N SER A 257 38.15 -16.18 10.51
CA SER A 257 37.82 -15.05 11.40
C SER A 257 38.85 -13.92 11.38
N ASP A 258 40.12 -14.24 11.15
CA ASP A 258 41.22 -13.28 11.30
C ASP A 258 41.44 -12.44 10.03
N ILE A 259 40.91 -12.90 8.88
CA ILE A 259 41.18 -12.33 7.55
C ILE A 259 39.91 -11.87 6.84
N LEU A 260 38.77 -12.54 7.06
CA LEU A 260 37.48 -12.09 6.57
C LEU A 260 36.77 -11.29 7.66
N ASN A 261 36.54 -10.00 7.41
CA ASN A 261 35.67 -9.20 8.27
C ASN A 261 34.22 -9.72 8.23
N GLU A 262 33.43 -9.34 9.21
CA GLU A 262 32.03 -9.75 9.35
C GLU A 262 31.21 -9.52 8.06
N ALA A 263 31.40 -8.37 7.39
CA ALA A 263 30.71 -8.07 6.15
C ALA A 263 31.02 -9.08 5.01
N ARG A 264 32.27 -9.55 4.88
CA ARG A 264 32.65 -10.58 3.91
C ARG A 264 32.11 -11.96 4.27
N LEU A 265 32.06 -12.29 5.56
CA LEU A 265 31.47 -13.54 6.04
C LEU A 265 29.96 -13.57 5.78
N SER A 266 29.25 -12.48 6.04
CA SER A 266 27.82 -12.33 5.71
C SER A 266 27.59 -12.42 4.20
N ALA A 267 28.43 -11.79 3.37
CA ALA A 267 28.36 -11.91 1.91
C ALA A 267 28.57 -13.36 1.43
N LEU A 268 29.56 -14.06 1.99
CA LEU A 268 29.82 -15.48 1.73
C LEU A 268 28.61 -16.34 2.10
N ALA A 269 28.03 -16.12 3.28
CA ALA A 269 26.87 -16.84 3.78
C ALA A 269 25.64 -16.67 2.86
N ILE A 270 25.35 -15.42 2.46
CA ILE A 270 24.25 -15.11 1.54
C ILE A 270 24.50 -15.75 0.18
N CYS A 271 25.72 -15.66 -0.37
CA CYS A 271 26.02 -16.28 -1.66
C CYS A 271 25.91 -17.81 -1.61
N LEU A 272 26.33 -18.44 -0.51
CA LEU A 272 26.19 -19.88 -0.34
C LEU A 272 24.72 -20.26 -0.33
N TYR A 273 23.90 -19.54 0.43
CA TYR A 273 22.46 -19.77 0.48
C TYR A 273 21.78 -19.61 -0.89
N LEU A 274 22.08 -18.52 -1.61
CA LEU A 274 21.55 -18.29 -2.95
C LEU A 274 22.04 -19.35 -3.95
N ALA A 275 23.30 -19.80 -3.84
CA ALA A 275 23.83 -20.87 -4.67
C ALA A 275 23.08 -22.19 -4.45
N VAL A 276 22.74 -22.53 -3.20
CA VAL A 276 21.91 -23.71 -2.88
C VAL A 276 20.54 -23.60 -3.57
N ILE A 277 19.84 -22.49 -3.40
CA ILE A 277 18.50 -22.30 -4.00
C ILE A 277 18.57 -22.42 -5.53
N LYS A 278 19.58 -21.79 -6.14
CA LYS A 278 19.72 -21.78 -7.61
C LYS A 278 20.05 -23.17 -8.18
N LYS A 279 20.64 -24.07 -7.39
CA LYS A 279 20.96 -25.45 -7.80
C LYS A 279 19.89 -26.47 -7.42
N ASN A 280 18.93 -26.11 -6.57
CA ASN A 280 17.75 -26.94 -6.33
C ASN A 280 16.93 -27.04 -7.64
N PRO A 281 16.25 -28.17 -7.95
CA PRO A 281 15.63 -28.39 -9.26
C PRO A 281 14.73 -27.25 -9.71
N GLN A 282 14.89 -26.88 -10.98
CA GLN A 282 14.39 -25.62 -11.54
C GLN A 282 13.13 -25.77 -12.42
N GLN A 283 12.70 -26.99 -12.73
CA GLN A 283 11.50 -27.25 -13.54
C GLN A 283 10.27 -27.37 -12.65
N ILE A 284 9.84 -26.23 -12.10
CA ILE A 284 8.64 -26.12 -11.25
C ILE A 284 7.82 -24.91 -11.68
N ASP A 285 6.53 -24.97 -11.40
CA ASP A 285 5.59 -23.93 -11.83
C ASP A 285 5.58 -22.71 -10.91
N LEU A 286 6.12 -22.76 -9.69
CA LEU A 286 6.14 -21.63 -8.77
C LEU A 286 7.50 -21.54 -8.07
N LYS A 287 8.15 -20.38 -8.20
CA LYS A 287 9.47 -20.09 -7.61
C LYS A 287 9.41 -18.85 -6.74
N ILE A 288 9.61 -19.02 -5.43
CA ILE A 288 9.54 -17.94 -4.46
C ILE A 288 10.86 -17.80 -3.72
N LEU A 289 11.34 -16.56 -3.62
CA LEU A 289 12.47 -16.17 -2.79
C LEU A 289 11.99 -15.08 -1.81
N PHE A 290 12.03 -15.36 -0.51
CA PHE A 290 11.72 -14.41 0.54
C PHE A 290 12.96 -14.16 1.40
N LEU A 291 13.44 -12.91 1.41
CA LEU A 291 14.57 -12.44 2.21
C LEU A 291 14.05 -11.52 3.33
N ASP A 292 13.98 -12.02 4.56
CA ASP A 292 13.59 -11.24 5.75
C ASP A 292 14.82 -10.76 6.51
N ASP A 293 15.08 -9.45 6.45
CA ASP A 293 16.11 -8.80 7.25
C ASP A 293 17.53 -9.36 7.00
N VAL A 294 17.74 -9.93 5.82
CA VAL A 294 18.97 -10.63 5.39
C VAL A 294 20.19 -9.72 5.28
N PHE A 295 19.98 -8.42 5.08
CA PHE A 295 21.04 -7.46 4.78
C PHE A 295 21.56 -6.71 6.01
N ILE A 296 21.04 -7.04 7.20
CA ILE A 296 21.51 -6.45 8.45
C ILE A 296 22.97 -6.85 8.68
N GLY A 297 23.82 -5.88 9.03
CA GLY A 297 25.25 -6.09 9.26
C GLY A 297 26.13 -5.99 8.00
N LEU A 298 25.56 -5.81 6.82
CA LEU A 298 26.32 -5.51 5.59
C LEU A 298 26.51 -4.01 5.39
N ASP A 299 27.67 -3.63 4.86
CA ASP A 299 27.92 -2.28 4.35
C ASP A 299 27.28 -2.06 2.96
N LEU A 300 27.20 -0.81 2.51
CA LEU A 300 26.63 -0.47 1.20
C LEU A 300 27.34 -1.19 0.04
N THR A 301 28.67 -1.32 0.13
CA THR A 301 29.53 -1.97 -0.87
C THR A 301 29.16 -3.44 -1.09
N ASN A 302 28.71 -4.15 -0.05
CA ASN A 302 28.26 -5.54 -0.15
C ASN A 302 26.76 -5.69 -0.43
N ARG A 303 25.92 -4.69 -0.10
CA ARG A 303 24.46 -4.72 -0.37
C ARG A 303 24.14 -4.65 -1.87
N LEU A 304 24.79 -3.75 -2.61
CA LEU A 304 24.54 -3.57 -4.05
C LEU A 304 24.78 -4.85 -4.88
N PRO A 305 25.92 -5.57 -4.71
CA PRO A 305 26.14 -6.86 -5.36
C PRO A 305 25.02 -7.87 -5.15
N ILE A 306 24.43 -7.94 -3.95
CA ILE A 306 23.35 -8.89 -3.66
C ILE A 306 22.07 -8.49 -4.39
N LEU A 307 21.73 -7.20 -4.43
CA LEU A 307 20.60 -6.72 -5.24
C LEU A 307 20.79 -7.04 -6.72
N ASP A 308 22.02 -6.93 -7.22
CA ASP A 308 22.37 -7.33 -8.59
C ASP A 308 22.25 -8.85 -8.81
N ILE A 309 22.64 -9.68 -7.84
CA ILE A 309 22.42 -11.14 -7.89
C ILE A 309 20.93 -11.45 -7.95
N ILE A 310 20.11 -10.86 -7.07
CA ILE A 310 18.66 -11.08 -7.03
C ILE A 310 18.04 -10.74 -8.38
N ARG A 311 18.40 -9.58 -8.95
CA ARG A 311 17.89 -9.13 -10.24
C ARG A 311 18.26 -10.07 -11.39
N ASN A 312 19.53 -10.49 -11.46
CA ASN A 312 20.10 -11.15 -12.63
C ASN A 312 20.01 -12.67 -12.57
N GLU A 313 20.17 -13.26 -11.39
CA GLU A 313 20.24 -14.71 -11.20
C GLU A 313 18.91 -15.29 -10.72
N PHE A 314 17.99 -14.47 -10.22
CA PHE A 314 16.66 -14.89 -9.73
C PHE A 314 15.51 -14.23 -10.51
N SER A 315 15.76 -13.90 -11.79
CA SER A 315 14.74 -13.29 -12.66
C SER A 315 13.51 -14.17 -12.87
N ASP A 316 13.69 -15.49 -12.79
CA ASP A 316 12.65 -16.51 -12.90
C ASP A 316 11.87 -16.74 -11.58
N TYR A 317 12.28 -16.08 -10.49
CA TYR A 317 11.60 -16.13 -9.20
C TYR A 317 10.70 -14.91 -9.02
N GLN A 318 9.68 -15.08 -8.19
CA GLN A 318 9.00 -13.97 -7.52
C GLN A 318 9.70 -13.70 -6.19
N VAL A 319 10.23 -12.49 -6.04
CA VAL A 319 11.11 -12.13 -4.93
C VAL A 319 10.39 -11.20 -3.96
N PHE A 320 10.52 -11.50 -2.67
CA PHE A 320 10.04 -10.70 -1.55
C PHE A 320 11.24 -10.30 -0.71
N ILE A 321 11.43 -9.01 -0.48
CA ILE A 321 12.49 -8.48 0.38
C ILE A 321 11.84 -7.66 1.48
N SER A 322 12.01 -8.05 2.74
CA SER A 322 11.63 -7.22 3.88
C SER A 322 12.86 -6.73 4.63
N THR A 323 12.82 -5.47 5.04
CA THR A 323 13.90 -4.87 5.83
C THR A 323 13.39 -3.82 6.80
N TYR A 324 14.02 -3.72 7.98
CA TYR A 324 13.89 -2.55 8.84
C TYR A 324 14.85 -1.41 8.48
N ASP A 325 15.83 -1.64 7.61
CA ASP A 325 16.83 -0.64 7.22
C ASP A 325 16.24 0.30 6.16
N ARG A 326 15.84 1.50 6.58
CA ARG A 326 15.24 2.50 5.68
C ARG A 326 16.16 2.88 4.53
N HIS A 327 17.47 2.97 4.78
CA HIS A 327 18.42 3.37 3.76
C HIS A 327 18.57 2.29 2.69
N LEU A 328 18.63 1.01 3.07
CA LEU A 328 18.59 -0.11 2.12
C LEU A 328 17.29 -0.12 1.32
N TYR A 329 16.15 0.08 1.98
CA TYR A 329 14.85 0.11 1.31
C TYR A 329 14.80 1.20 0.23
N GLU A 330 15.18 2.43 0.56
CA GLU A 330 15.19 3.56 -0.40
C GLU A 330 16.18 3.32 -1.54
N LEU A 331 17.37 2.78 -1.24
CA LEU A 331 18.36 2.43 -2.25
C LEU A 331 17.84 1.38 -3.23
N ALA A 332 17.30 0.28 -2.70
CA ALA A 332 16.78 -0.82 -3.48
C ALA A 332 15.56 -0.40 -4.30
N LYS A 333 14.62 0.35 -3.70
CA LYS A 333 13.47 0.93 -4.39
C LYS A 333 13.89 1.76 -5.60
N ARG A 334 14.77 2.75 -5.42
CA ARG A 334 15.25 3.62 -6.51
C ARG A 334 15.97 2.83 -7.60
N LYS A 335 16.82 1.87 -7.20
CA LYS A 335 17.56 1.02 -8.14
C LYS A 335 16.60 0.16 -8.97
N PHE A 336 15.61 -0.48 -8.34
CA PHE A 336 14.63 -1.30 -9.03
C PHE A 336 13.67 -0.51 -9.91
N GLU A 337 13.24 0.69 -9.47
CA GLU A 337 12.44 1.61 -10.29
C GLU A 337 13.20 2.03 -11.56
N THR A 338 14.50 2.27 -11.44
CA THR A 338 15.35 2.70 -12.57
C THR A 338 15.69 1.55 -13.52
N GLU A 339 16.04 0.38 -12.98
CA GLU A 339 16.64 -0.71 -13.77
C GLU A 339 15.62 -1.76 -14.22
N THR A 340 14.50 -1.90 -13.51
CA THR A 340 13.44 -2.89 -13.77
C THR A 340 12.05 -2.28 -13.51
N PRO A 341 11.64 -1.28 -14.30
CA PRO A 341 10.36 -0.59 -14.11
C PRO A 341 9.21 -1.60 -14.14
N ASP A 342 8.17 -1.33 -13.35
CA ASP A 342 6.95 -2.16 -13.23
C ASP A 342 7.14 -3.59 -12.73
N ARG A 343 8.37 -4.00 -12.37
CA ARG A 343 8.66 -5.35 -11.86
C ARG A 343 8.59 -5.45 -10.34
N TRP A 344 8.68 -4.32 -9.64
CA TRP A 344 8.71 -4.26 -8.19
C TRP A 344 7.62 -3.34 -7.66
N LYS A 345 6.94 -3.80 -6.62
CA LYS A 345 6.04 -2.99 -5.81
C LYS A 345 6.70 -2.71 -4.46
N ALA A 346 6.67 -1.45 -4.03
CA ALA A 346 7.23 -1.01 -2.77
C ALA A 346 6.12 -0.71 -1.76
N ILE A 347 6.21 -1.33 -0.58
CA ILE A 347 5.24 -1.15 0.50
C ILE A 347 5.96 -0.86 1.82
N GLU A 348 5.26 -0.23 2.74
CA GLU A 348 5.74 0.08 4.08
C GLU A 348 4.75 -0.47 5.11
N LEU A 349 5.27 -1.08 6.18
CA LEU A 349 4.51 -1.65 7.29
C LEU A 349 4.87 -0.92 8.58
N TYR A 350 3.88 -0.28 9.20
CA TYR A 350 4.00 0.42 10.48
C TYR A 350 3.25 -0.28 11.60
N VAL A 351 3.53 0.11 12.85
CA VAL A 351 2.78 -0.33 14.03
C VAL A 351 1.77 0.75 14.38
N GLY A 352 0.50 0.51 14.06
CA GLY A 352 -0.61 1.29 14.60
C GLY A 352 -1.03 0.73 15.97
N LYS A 353 -1.64 1.56 16.81
CA LYS A 353 -2.30 1.11 18.04
C LYS A 353 -3.79 1.29 17.90
N ASP A 354 -4.54 0.26 18.29
CA ASP A 354 -5.99 0.34 18.41
C ASP A 354 -6.43 -0.04 19.83
N ASN A 355 -7.61 0.40 20.24
CA ASN A 355 -8.20 0.07 21.52
C ASN A 355 -9.46 -0.75 21.29
N ILE A 356 -9.36 -2.06 21.55
CA ILE A 356 -10.48 -3.00 21.42
C ILE A 356 -10.79 -3.52 22.82
N ASP A 357 -12.03 -3.32 23.28
CA ASP A 357 -12.51 -3.74 24.61
C ASP A 357 -11.64 -3.26 25.79
N GLY A 358 -11.01 -2.08 25.66
CA GLY A 358 -10.16 -1.51 26.70
C GLY A 358 -8.71 -2.01 26.69
N GLN A 359 -8.35 -2.88 25.74
CA GLN A 359 -6.99 -3.38 25.56
C GLN A 359 -6.33 -2.70 24.35
N LEU A 360 -5.13 -2.15 24.57
CA LEU A 360 -4.28 -1.63 23.51
C LEU A 360 -3.69 -2.79 22.72
N ILE A 361 -3.98 -2.86 21.42
CA ILE A 361 -3.48 -3.87 20.50
C ILE A 361 -2.63 -3.19 19.44
N ASP A 362 -1.46 -3.77 19.16
CA ASP A 362 -0.61 -3.36 18.05
C ASP A 362 -1.14 -3.98 16.75
N ARG A 363 -1.40 -3.15 15.73
CA ARG A 363 -1.85 -3.58 14.39
C ARG A 363 -0.88 -3.14 13.30
N PRO A 364 -0.55 -3.99 12.31
CA PRO A 364 0.14 -3.56 11.11
C PRO A 364 -0.66 -2.46 10.41
N VAL A 365 0.02 -1.41 9.95
CA VAL A 365 -0.56 -0.42 9.04
C VAL A 365 0.20 -0.55 7.73
N LEU A 366 -0.48 -1.07 6.71
CA LEU A 366 0.06 -1.28 5.37
C LEU A 366 -0.09 0.00 4.55
N ILE A 367 1.03 0.53 4.05
CA ILE A 367 1.12 1.71 3.20
C ILE A 367 1.69 1.29 1.84
N VAL A 368 1.00 1.61 0.75
CA VAL A 368 1.38 1.20 -0.62
C VAL A 368 1.55 2.43 -1.50
N GLY A 369 2.78 2.93 -1.61
CA GLY A 369 3.08 4.14 -2.41
C GLY A 369 2.57 5.41 -1.74
N GLU A 370 3.48 6.29 -1.33
CA GLU A 370 3.15 7.33 -0.36
C GLU A 370 2.22 8.45 -0.90
N SER A 371 0.91 8.33 -0.68
CA SER A 371 0.01 9.48 -0.72
C SER A 371 0.40 10.50 0.36
N HIS A 372 0.06 11.79 0.18
CA HIS A 372 0.34 12.81 1.20
C HIS A 372 -0.27 12.45 2.57
N PHE A 373 -1.45 11.80 2.58
CA PHE A 373 -2.10 11.34 3.81
C PHE A 373 -1.28 10.26 4.53
N GLU A 374 -0.78 9.26 3.80
CA GLU A 374 0.01 8.17 4.39
C GLU A 374 1.35 8.68 4.93
N LYS A 375 1.98 9.65 4.26
CA LYS A 375 3.16 10.34 4.82
C LYS A 375 2.83 11.03 6.13
N ALA A 376 1.70 11.72 6.19
CA ALA A 376 1.26 12.42 7.39
C ALA A 376 1.02 11.45 8.56
N SER A 377 0.29 10.36 8.29
CA SER A 377 0.04 9.29 9.26
C SER A 377 1.35 8.67 9.75
N ARG A 378 2.28 8.37 8.83
CA ARG A 378 3.63 7.88 9.18
C ARG A 378 4.34 8.78 10.19
N TYR A 379 4.42 10.09 9.94
CA TYR A 379 5.10 11.01 10.87
C TYR A 379 4.36 11.21 12.20
N LEU A 380 3.03 11.09 12.21
CA LEU A 380 2.22 11.16 13.42
C LEU A 380 2.41 9.93 14.32
N HIS A 381 2.52 8.75 13.72
CA HIS A 381 2.55 7.46 14.41
C HIS A 381 3.97 6.90 14.66
N ASP A 382 5.03 7.55 14.15
CA ASP A 382 6.43 7.14 14.41
C ASP A 382 6.73 7.10 15.91
N ILE A 383 7.15 5.91 16.40
CA ILE A 383 7.33 5.63 17.83
C ILE A 383 8.67 6.16 18.35
N ARG A 384 9.70 6.22 17.49
CA ARG A 384 11.07 6.54 17.91
C ARG A 384 11.35 8.03 17.79
N LYS A 385 10.79 8.67 16.76
CA LYS A 385 10.98 10.09 16.50
C LYS A 385 9.74 10.64 15.77
N PRO A 386 8.60 10.80 16.46
CA PRO A 386 7.45 11.44 15.88
C PRO A 386 7.82 12.84 15.40
N ASP A 387 7.45 13.17 14.16
CA ASP A 387 7.71 14.46 13.55
C ASP A 387 6.36 15.13 13.27
N TYR A 388 5.77 15.67 14.32
CA TYR A 388 4.46 16.31 14.25
C TYR A 388 4.42 17.52 13.28
N PRO A 389 5.47 18.36 13.15
CA PRO A 389 5.53 19.35 12.09
C PRO A 389 5.45 18.75 10.68
N ALA A 390 6.22 17.69 10.41
CA ALA A 390 6.13 17.00 9.12
C ALA A 390 4.74 16.39 8.91
N ALA A 391 4.16 15.77 9.93
CA ALA A 391 2.79 15.23 9.88
C ALA A 391 1.77 16.30 9.50
N ALA A 392 1.81 17.46 10.17
CA ALA A 392 0.92 18.60 9.88
C ALA A 392 1.07 19.09 8.44
N ASN A 393 2.30 19.26 7.95
CA ASN A 393 2.56 19.69 6.58
C ASN A 393 2.03 18.68 5.54
N TYR A 394 2.20 17.38 5.79
CA TYR A 394 1.68 16.35 4.91
C TYR A 394 0.16 16.21 4.98
N PHE A 395 -0.48 16.39 6.15
CA PHE A 395 -1.94 16.45 6.25
C PHE A 395 -2.50 17.65 5.48
N ARG A 396 -1.80 18.79 5.53
CA ARG A 396 -2.16 19.97 4.75
C ARG A 396 -2.16 19.65 3.25
N LYS A 397 -1.07 19.08 2.72
CA LYS A 397 -0.97 18.67 1.31
C LYS A 397 -2.04 17.64 0.93
N ALA A 398 -2.34 16.70 1.83
CA ALA A 398 -3.39 15.72 1.61
C ALA A 398 -4.77 16.36 1.49
N LEU A 399 -5.08 17.35 2.33
CA LEU A 399 -6.35 18.09 2.27
C LEU A 399 -6.46 18.93 1.00
N GLU A 400 -5.38 19.61 0.60
CA GLU A 400 -5.32 20.38 -0.65
C GLU A 400 -5.63 19.46 -1.84
N GLN A 401 -4.98 18.30 -1.90
CA GLN A 401 -5.23 17.29 -2.93
C GLN A 401 -6.66 16.73 -2.87
N LEU A 402 -7.16 16.33 -1.69
CA LEU A 402 -8.50 15.77 -1.52
C LEU A 402 -9.59 16.72 -2.04
N ILE A 403 -9.47 18.01 -1.74
CA ILE A 403 -10.46 19.00 -2.18
C ILE A 403 -10.41 19.17 -3.71
N GLN A 404 -9.22 19.25 -4.29
CA GLN A 404 -9.07 19.39 -5.75
C GLN A 404 -9.54 18.16 -6.53
N ASP A 405 -9.34 16.97 -5.96
CA ASP A 405 -9.72 15.71 -6.61
C ASP A 405 -11.25 15.51 -6.62
N PHE A 406 -11.96 15.96 -5.57
CA PHE A 406 -13.38 15.65 -5.38
C PHE A 406 -14.34 16.83 -5.51
N ILE A 407 -13.98 18.02 -5.00
CA ILE A 407 -14.89 19.18 -5.04
C ILE A 407 -14.94 19.72 -6.48
N PRO A 408 -16.13 20.01 -7.03
CA PRO A 408 -16.22 20.49 -8.40
C PRO A 408 -15.45 21.78 -8.69
N LYS A 409 -14.84 21.85 -9.88
CA LYS A 409 -14.09 23.04 -10.33
C LYS A 409 -14.92 24.32 -10.37
N TRP A 410 -16.23 24.24 -10.58
CA TRP A 410 -17.12 25.41 -10.54
C TRP A 410 -17.31 25.96 -9.12
N GLU A 411 -17.12 25.13 -8.11
CA GLU A 411 -17.27 25.48 -6.69
C GLU A 411 -16.00 26.12 -6.14
N THR A 412 -14.84 25.65 -6.62
CA THR A 412 -13.49 26.16 -6.31
C THR A 412 -13.03 27.30 -7.22
N ALA A 413 -13.93 27.87 -8.04
CA ALA A 413 -13.68 29.07 -8.82
C ALA A 413 -14.01 30.36 -8.04
N ASP A 414 -13.31 31.45 -8.37
CA ASP A 414 -13.64 32.81 -7.91
C ASP A 414 -14.71 33.48 -8.80
N ALA A 415 -14.95 34.78 -8.59
CA ALA A 415 -15.99 35.51 -9.32
C ALA A 415 -15.60 35.78 -10.79
N GLU A 416 -14.32 35.68 -11.11
CA GLU A 416 -13.72 35.84 -12.42
C GLU A 416 -13.57 34.50 -13.14
N ASN A 417 -14.13 33.42 -12.58
CA ASN A 417 -14.00 32.03 -13.03
C ASN A 417 -12.54 31.49 -13.04
N ALA A 418 -11.64 32.13 -12.30
CA ALA A 418 -10.30 31.59 -12.07
C ALA A 418 -10.33 30.57 -10.93
N GLN A 419 -9.54 29.49 -11.06
CA GLN A 419 -9.45 28.47 -10.02
C GLN A 419 -8.66 29.00 -8.82
N ILE A 420 -9.18 28.74 -7.62
CA ILE A 420 -8.46 29.05 -6.37
C ILE A 420 -7.16 28.23 -6.36
N PRO A 421 -5.99 28.88 -6.13
CA PRO A 421 -4.72 28.17 -6.07
C PRO A 421 -4.69 27.12 -4.95
N ASP A 422 -4.05 25.97 -5.22
CA ASP A 422 -4.03 24.80 -4.31
C ASP A 422 -3.51 25.12 -2.91
N TYR A 423 -2.55 26.05 -2.80
CA TYR A 423 -1.97 26.47 -1.53
C TYR A 423 -2.92 27.33 -0.68
N GLN A 424 -4.10 27.73 -1.17
CA GLN A 424 -5.08 28.52 -0.40
C GLN A 424 -6.07 27.62 0.35
N LEU A 425 -5.55 26.69 1.17
CA LEU A 425 -6.36 25.67 1.86
C LEU A 425 -7.55 26.24 2.66
N THR A 426 -7.42 27.41 3.30
CA THR A 426 -8.55 28.05 4.00
C THR A 426 -9.73 28.31 3.08
N GLN A 427 -9.46 28.85 1.89
CA GLN A 427 -10.51 29.14 0.91
C GLN A 427 -11.10 27.82 0.39
N LEU A 428 -10.26 26.84 0.07
CA LEU A 428 -10.70 25.52 -0.40
C LEU A 428 -11.61 24.82 0.61
N ILE A 429 -11.26 24.83 1.91
CA ILE A 429 -12.08 24.26 2.99
C ILE A 429 -13.42 24.98 3.13
N LEU A 430 -13.44 26.32 3.00
CA LEU A 430 -14.69 27.08 3.02
C LEU A 430 -15.58 26.77 1.80
N ARG A 431 -15.00 26.54 0.62
CA ARG A 431 -15.75 26.10 -0.57
C ARG A 431 -16.30 24.69 -0.39
N ALA A 432 -15.51 23.76 0.14
CA ALA A 432 -15.97 22.41 0.48
C ALA A 432 -17.12 22.45 1.49
N LYS A 433 -17.00 23.25 2.55
CA LYS A 433 -18.07 23.45 3.55
C LYS A 433 -19.37 23.95 2.90
N ARG A 434 -19.27 24.97 2.05
CA ARG A 434 -20.42 25.56 1.35
C ARG A 434 -21.10 24.52 0.44
N PHE A 435 -20.32 23.76 -0.31
CA PHE A 435 -20.85 22.70 -1.17
C PHE A 435 -21.65 21.66 -0.40
N LEU A 436 -21.09 21.15 0.70
CA LEU A 436 -21.76 20.15 1.54
C LEU A 436 -23.02 20.71 2.19
N ALA A 437 -22.98 21.94 2.71
CA ALA A 437 -24.15 22.61 3.28
C ALA A 437 -25.27 22.77 2.23
N ASN A 438 -24.93 23.21 1.02
CA ASN A 438 -25.87 23.37 -0.09
C ASN A 438 -26.45 22.03 -0.57
N ALA A 439 -25.73 20.93 -0.37
CA ALA A 439 -26.19 19.58 -0.66
C ALA A 439 -27.06 18.98 0.47
N GLY A 440 -27.24 19.68 1.59
CA GLY A 440 -27.99 19.21 2.76
C GLY A 440 -27.23 18.20 3.62
N LEU A 441 -25.90 18.22 3.59
CA LEU A 441 -25.03 17.25 4.27
C LEU A 441 -24.38 17.86 5.53
N SER A 442 -23.93 16.99 6.44
CA SER A 442 -23.22 17.42 7.64
C SER A 442 -21.86 18.03 7.30
N THR A 443 -21.56 19.19 7.90
CA THR A 443 -20.26 19.88 7.77
C THR A 443 -19.32 19.61 8.94
N GLU A 444 -19.68 18.74 9.89
CA GLU A 444 -18.98 18.55 11.16
C GLU A 444 -17.46 18.32 11.01
N HIS A 445 -17.06 17.43 10.11
CA HIS A 445 -15.64 17.11 9.89
C HIS A 445 -14.87 18.25 9.22
N VAL A 446 -15.52 18.98 8.32
CA VAL A 446 -14.94 20.18 7.70
C VAL A 446 -14.78 21.29 8.74
N ASP A 447 -15.73 21.44 9.65
CA ASP A 447 -15.67 22.42 10.75
C ASP A 447 -14.54 22.10 11.74
N LYS A 448 -14.34 20.81 12.05
CA LYS A 448 -13.20 20.34 12.86
C LYS A 448 -11.87 20.66 12.20
N ILE A 449 -11.73 20.37 10.91
CA ILE A 449 -10.51 20.69 10.14
C ILE A 449 -10.29 22.20 10.12
N TYR A 450 -11.32 22.99 9.82
CA TYR A 450 -11.26 24.44 9.73
C TYR A 450 -10.77 25.08 11.05
N THR A 451 -11.27 24.60 12.19
CA THR A 451 -10.89 25.11 13.52
C THR A 451 -9.41 24.88 13.85
N LEU A 452 -8.79 23.86 13.25
CA LEU A 452 -7.39 23.48 13.46
C LEU A 452 -6.44 24.04 12.38
N LEU A 453 -6.95 24.77 11.38
CA LEU A 453 -6.09 25.30 10.31
C LEU A 453 -5.06 26.30 10.85
N THR A 454 -5.52 27.33 11.54
CA THR A 454 -4.67 28.43 12.01
C THR A 454 -3.85 28.07 13.24
N SER A 455 -4.31 27.12 14.05
CA SER A 455 -3.62 26.69 15.26
C SER A 455 -2.61 25.55 15.04
N LEU A 456 -2.77 24.76 13.97
CA LEU A 456 -1.95 23.56 13.74
C LEU A 456 -1.33 23.52 12.33
N LEU A 457 -2.15 23.54 11.27
CA LEU A 457 -1.67 23.25 9.91
C LEU A 457 -0.92 24.43 9.27
N HIS A 458 -1.32 25.68 9.53
CA HIS A 458 -0.64 26.87 9.02
C HIS A 458 0.69 27.15 9.73
N PRO A 459 0.75 27.22 11.09
CA PRO A 459 1.98 27.43 11.84
C PRO A 459 3.11 26.51 11.42
N LEU A 460 2.82 25.21 11.30
CA LEU A 460 3.81 24.17 11.04
C LEU A 460 4.21 24.05 9.57
N SER A 461 3.57 24.83 8.69
CA SER A 461 3.96 25.00 7.29
C SER A 461 4.82 26.26 7.06
N HIS A 462 4.92 27.14 8.06
CA HIS A 462 5.74 28.35 8.06
C HIS A 462 6.80 28.29 9.18
N HIS A 463 7.81 29.15 9.14
CA HIS A 463 8.82 29.17 10.20
C HIS A 463 8.31 29.97 11.42
N GLU A 464 7.66 29.30 12.37
CA GLU A 464 7.22 29.89 13.65
C GLU A 464 8.00 29.31 14.85
N ILE A 465 8.39 30.18 15.80
CA ILE A 465 9.34 29.86 16.88
C ILE A 465 8.65 29.23 18.12
N THR A 466 7.31 29.33 18.24
CA THR A 466 6.64 29.11 19.54
C THR A 466 5.31 28.35 19.52
N SER A 467 4.93 27.65 18.44
CA SER A 467 3.64 26.94 18.42
C SER A 467 3.75 25.57 19.13
N PRO A 468 3.09 25.36 20.28
CA PRO A 468 3.12 24.07 20.98
C PRO A 468 2.37 23.02 20.14
N VAL A 469 3.03 21.89 19.91
CA VAL A 469 2.49 20.84 19.05
C VAL A 469 1.79 19.79 19.88
N TYR A 470 0.49 19.63 19.65
CA TYR A 470 -0.33 18.68 20.39
C TYR A 470 -0.74 17.52 19.49
N ARG A 471 -0.25 16.34 19.84
CA ARG A 471 -0.49 15.06 19.13
C ARG A 471 -1.99 14.75 18.96
N GLY A 472 -2.83 15.15 19.93
CA GLY A 472 -4.27 14.90 19.92
C GLY A 472 -4.98 15.54 18.73
N GLU A 473 -4.61 16.76 18.38
CA GLU A 473 -5.22 17.57 17.34
C GLU A 473 -4.88 17.01 15.95
N LEU A 474 -3.68 16.45 15.78
CA LEU A 474 -3.33 15.71 14.57
C LEU A 474 -4.16 14.43 14.40
N PHE A 475 -4.52 13.73 15.47
CA PHE A 475 -5.47 12.61 15.40
C PHE A 475 -6.89 13.07 15.00
N ILE A 476 -7.32 14.26 15.46
CA ILE A 476 -8.60 14.83 15.04
C ILE A 476 -8.58 15.12 13.53
N ILE A 477 -7.47 15.65 13.01
CA ILE A 477 -7.27 15.86 11.57
C ILE A 477 -7.29 14.53 10.81
N GLU A 478 -6.55 13.53 11.25
CA GLU A 478 -6.49 12.21 10.61
C GLU A 478 -7.89 11.59 10.48
N ASN A 479 -8.65 11.55 11.58
CA ASN A 479 -10.01 11.00 11.61
C ASN A 479 -10.99 11.84 10.77
N SER A 480 -10.92 13.18 10.86
CA SER A 480 -11.82 14.05 10.10
C SER A 480 -11.53 14.00 8.60
N PHE A 481 -10.26 13.82 8.20
CA PHE A 481 -9.87 13.61 6.81
C PHE A 481 -10.48 12.32 6.24
N GLN A 482 -10.34 11.20 6.95
CA GLN A 482 -10.86 9.90 6.49
C GLN A 482 -12.38 9.96 6.29
N LYS A 483 -13.11 10.48 7.28
CA LYS A 483 -14.57 10.62 7.20
C LYS A 483 -15.03 11.58 6.10
N LEU A 484 -14.29 12.67 5.87
CA LEU A 484 -14.57 13.58 4.76
C LEU A 484 -14.35 12.88 3.41
N ARG A 485 -13.26 12.12 3.28
CA ARG A 485 -12.96 11.38 2.05
C ARG A 485 -14.02 10.33 1.73
N GLU A 486 -14.45 9.56 2.72
CA GLU A 486 -15.54 8.58 2.58
C GLU A 486 -16.83 9.27 2.12
N LEU A 487 -17.22 10.35 2.77
CA LEU A 487 -18.39 11.14 2.38
C LEU A 487 -18.31 11.63 0.92
N LEU A 488 -17.15 12.15 0.49
CA LEU A 488 -16.98 12.67 -0.87
C LEU A 488 -17.00 11.56 -1.94
N LEU A 489 -16.51 10.37 -1.62
CA LEU A 489 -16.61 9.19 -2.48
C LEU A 489 -18.07 8.76 -2.65
N ASP A 490 -18.82 8.67 -1.55
CA ASP A 490 -20.22 8.23 -1.56
C ASP A 490 -21.16 9.17 -2.33
N LEU A 491 -20.78 10.44 -2.46
CA LEU A 491 -21.59 11.41 -3.20
C LEU A 491 -21.61 11.19 -4.72
N ASP A 492 -20.58 10.53 -5.27
CA ASP A 492 -20.41 10.33 -6.71
C ASP A 492 -20.72 11.61 -7.50
N ILE A 493 -20.00 12.68 -7.12
CA ILE A 493 -20.24 14.05 -7.57
C ILE A 493 -20.39 14.17 -9.10
N PRO A 494 -19.54 13.53 -9.94
CA PRO A 494 -19.64 13.63 -11.39
C PRO A 494 -20.98 13.14 -11.97
N ASN A 495 -21.61 12.16 -11.31
CA ASN A 495 -22.84 11.54 -11.78
C ASN A 495 -24.10 12.08 -11.10
N ASN A 496 -23.97 12.82 -9.99
CA ASN A 496 -25.10 13.28 -9.20
C ASN A 496 -25.23 14.81 -9.10
N TYR A 497 -24.21 15.59 -9.50
CA TYR A 497 -24.21 17.04 -9.41
C TYR A 497 -23.78 17.72 -10.72
N LYS A 498 -24.43 18.83 -11.07
CA LYS A 498 -24.09 19.65 -12.26
C LYS A 498 -24.17 21.15 -11.95
N CYS A 499 -23.29 21.93 -12.56
CA CYS A 499 -23.37 23.40 -12.53
C CYS A 499 -24.41 23.89 -13.55
N CYS A 500 -25.42 24.63 -13.08
CA CYS A 500 -26.38 25.32 -13.93
C CYS A 500 -25.84 26.67 -14.40
N LEU A 501 -25.30 27.44 -13.46
CA LEU A 501 -24.73 28.78 -13.68
C LEU A 501 -23.55 29.02 -12.75
N GLU A 502 -22.49 29.61 -13.28
CA GLU A 502 -21.28 29.96 -12.54
C GLU A 502 -21.51 31.16 -11.60
N GLN A 503 -20.58 31.35 -10.67
CA GLN A 503 -20.54 32.54 -9.83
C GLN A 503 -20.45 33.81 -10.70
N GLY A 504 -21.07 34.91 -10.26
CA GLY A 504 -21.00 36.20 -10.96
C GLY A 504 -21.96 36.35 -12.15
N LYS A 505 -22.62 35.28 -12.61
CA LYS A 505 -23.64 35.37 -13.67
C LYS A 505 -24.83 36.21 -13.22
N ARG A 506 -25.42 36.90 -14.19
CA ARG A 506 -26.58 37.76 -13.98
C ARG A 506 -27.87 36.98 -14.23
N LEU A 507 -28.82 37.17 -13.33
CA LEU A 507 -30.19 36.74 -13.44
C LEU A 507 -31.09 37.96 -13.52
N LYS A 508 -32.28 37.82 -14.11
CA LYS A 508 -33.34 38.83 -14.08
C LYS A 508 -34.62 38.17 -13.61
N ILE A 509 -35.21 38.71 -12.57
CA ILE A 509 -36.54 38.34 -12.11
C ILE A 509 -37.53 39.33 -12.70
N THR A 510 -38.55 38.81 -13.39
CA THR A 510 -39.63 39.60 -13.96
C THR A 510 -40.88 39.47 -13.09
N PHE A 511 -41.35 40.57 -12.54
CA PHE A 511 -42.63 40.67 -11.83
C PHE A 511 -43.67 41.26 -12.77
N GLU A 512 -44.59 40.41 -13.23
CA GLU A 512 -45.79 40.82 -13.96
C GLU A 512 -46.83 41.33 -12.96
N ILE A 513 -46.99 42.65 -12.89
CA ILE A 513 -47.94 43.29 -11.98
C ILE A 513 -49.32 43.32 -12.63
N ASN A 514 -49.39 43.71 -13.89
CA ASN A 514 -50.61 43.65 -14.71
C ASN A 514 -50.26 43.57 -16.20
N ALA A 515 -50.42 42.39 -16.81
CA ALA A 515 -50.15 42.20 -18.24
C ALA A 515 -51.03 43.06 -19.15
N ALA A 516 -52.32 43.24 -18.83
CA ALA A 516 -53.24 44.02 -19.67
C ALA A 516 -52.85 45.51 -19.72
N ALA A 517 -52.32 46.03 -18.61
CA ALA A 517 -51.81 47.40 -18.53
C ALA A 517 -50.33 47.53 -18.95
N ASN A 518 -49.70 46.44 -19.40
CA ASN A 518 -48.26 46.38 -19.69
C ASN A 518 -47.40 46.90 -18.51
N HIS A 519 -47.75 46.49 -17.28
CA HIS A 519 -47.09 46.92 -16.04
C HIS A 519 -46.17 45.83 -15.50
N TYR A 520 -44.85 46.09 -15.53
CA TYR A 520 -43.80 45.16 -15.15
C TYR A 520 -42.71 45.82 -14.30
N CYS A 521 -42.13 45.04 -13.39
CA CYS A 521 -40.92 45.37 -12.65
C CYS A 521 -39.85 44.29 -12.88
N TYR A 522 -38.61 44.72 -13.06
CA TYR A 522 -37.46 43.88 -13.35
C TYR A 522 -36.40 44.07 -12.28
N TYR A 523 -35.87 42.96 -11.77
CA TYR A 523 -34.76 42.94 -10.82
C TYR A 523 -33.63 42.08 -11.38
N GLU A 524 -32.52 42.72 -11.73
CA GLU A 524 -31.29 42.04 -12.10
C GLU A 524 -30.50 41.68 -10.83
N LEU A 525 -30.17 40.40 -10.70
CA LEU A 525 -29.41 39.83 -9.59
C LEU A 525 -28.06 39.31 -10.08
N ILE A 526 -27.05 39.35 -9.21
CA ILE A 526 -25.74 38.71 -9.43
C ILE A 526 -25.58 37.56 -8.45
N LEU A 527 -25.25 36.38 -8.97
CA LEU A 527 -24.95 35.21 -8.15
C LEU A 527 -23.63 35.38 -7.38
N LYS A 528 -23.64 35.11 -6.08
CA LYS A 528 -22.45 35.12 -5.20
C LYS A 528 -21.79 33.76 -5.04
N SER A 529 -22.46 32.70 -5.50
CA SER A 529 -21.94 31.34 -5.59
C SER A 529 -22.53 30.67 -6.84
N PRO A 530 -21.91 29.60 -7.36
CA PRO A 530 -22.48 28.86 -8.48
C PRO A 530 -23.85 28.27 -8.10
N LEU A 531 -24.76 28.24 -9.06
CA LEU A 531 -26.02 27.52 -8.98
C LEU A 531 -25.78 26.07 -9.39
N THR A 532 -25.85 25.17 -8.42
CA THR A 532 -25.67 23.73 -8.64
C THR A 532 -27.02 23.02 -8.58
N MET A 533 -27.21 22.01 -9.42
CA MET A 533 -28.33 21.08 -9.33
C MET A 533 -27.87 19.69 -8.94
N LYS A 534 -28.69 19.01 -8.14
CA LYS A 534 -28.54 17.63 -7.72
C LYS A 534 -29.59 16.76 -8.42
N HIS A 535 -29.15 15.61 -8.92
CA HIS A 535 -30.03 14.60 -9.49
C HIS A 535 -31.06 14.11 -8.48
N ASN A 536 -32.30 13.91 -8.92
CA ASN A 536 -33.40 13.47 -8.08
C ASN A 536 -34.20 12.33 -8.75
N GLY A 537 -33.50 11.41 -9.40
CA GLY A 537 -34.12 10.31 -10.14
C GLY A 537 -35.05 10.82 -11.25
N ALA A 538 -36.30 10.37 -11.25
CA ALA A 538 -37.31 10.80 -12.23
C ALA A 538 -37.98 12.15 -11.89
N LEU A 539 -37.67 12.75 -10.73
CA LEU A 539 -38.22 14.04 -10.31
C LEU A 539 -37.37 15.21 -10.80
N LEU A 540 -37.92 16.42 -10.70
CA LEU A 540 -37.18 17.64 -11.02
C LEU A 540 -35.88 17.75 -10.19
N PRO A 541 -34.77 18.22 -10.79
CA PRO A 541 -33.51 18.41 -10.09
C PRO A 541 -33.66 19.38 -8.92
N ILE A 542 -32.97 19.10 -7.83
CA ILE A 542 -32.94 19.97 -6.65
C ILE A 542 -31.85 21.00 -6.87
N ILE A 543 -32.20 22.29 -6.85
CA ILE A 543 -31.22 23.37 -6.96
C ILE A 543 -30.69 23.77 -5.58
N SER A 544 -29.41 24.13 -5.52
CA SER A 544 -28.75 24.62 -4.31
C SER A 544 -29.35 25.95 -3.84
N GLU A 545 -29.30 26.22 -2.54
CA GLU A 545 -29.52 27.57 -2.02
C GLU A 545 -28.34 28.47 -2.44
N VAL A 546 -28.64 29.48 -3.27
CA VAL A 546 -27.61 30.37 -3.83
C VAL A 546 -27.79 31.77 -3.30
N HIS A 547 -26.75 32.27 -2.64
CA HIS A 547 -26.67 33.67 -2.26
C HIS A 547 -26.61 34.55 -3.52
N CYS A 548 -27.43 35.59 -3.56
CA CYS A 548 -27.44 36.55 -4.65
C CYS A 548 -27.69 37.97 -4.15
N VAL A 549 -27.27 38.96 -4.96
CA VAL A 549 -27.44 40.38 -4.64
C VAL A 549 -28.13 41.11 -5.77
N ALA A 550 -28.95 42.10 -5.46
CA ALA A 550 -29.52 42.97 -6.49
C ALA A 550 -28.42 43.89 -7.08
N ASP A 551 -28.42 44.03 -8.40
CA ASP A 551 -27.48 44.88 -9.16
C ASP A 551 -28.19 46.08 -9.80
N ARG A 552 -29.41 45.86 -10.28
CA ARG A 552 -30.23 46.87 -10.94
C ARG A 552 -31.70 46.52 -10.83
N CYS A 553 -32.56 47.50 -10.57
CA CYS A 553 -33.99 47.36 -10.71
C CYS A 553 -34.60 48.51 -11.51
N TYR A 554 -35.66 48.20 -12.26
CA TYR A 554 -36.34 49.12 -13.18
C TYR A 554 -37.71 48.54 -13.56
N GLY A 555 -38.52 49.28 -14.30
CA GLY A 555 -39.83 48.80 -14.73
C GLY A 555 -40.62 49.85 -15.50
N HIS A 556 -41.91 49.62 -15.69
CA HIS A 556 -42.84 50.57 -16.29
C HIS A 556 -44.29 50.18 -15.99
N ASN A 557 -45.21 51.13 -16.05
CA ASN A 557 -46.66 50.90 -15.95
C ASN A 557 -47.39 50.97 -17.30
N GLY A 558 -46.66 50.72 -18.40
CA GLY A 558 -47.17 50.75 -19.77
C GLY A 558 -47.12 52.14 -20.42
N ALA A 559 -47.26 53.22 -19.65
CA ALA A 559 -47.16 54.60 -20.15
C ALA A 559 -45.88 55.32 -19.71
N THR A 560 -45.42 55.06 -18.48
CA THR A 560 -44.25 55.73 -17.88
C THR A 560 -43.23 54.71 -17.38
N PRO A 561 -41.94 54.88 -17.70
CA PRO A 561 -40.88 54.05 -17.15
C PRO A 561 -40.58 54.44 -15.69
N TYR A 562 -40.34 53.45 -14.86
CA TYR A 562 -39.77 53.64 -13.53
C TYR A 562 -38.26 53.90 -13.66
N PRO A 563 -37.71 54.90 -12.95
CA PRO A 563 -36.29 55.19 -13.01
C PRO A 563 -35.50 53.95 -12.56
N ALA A 564 -34.44 53.66 -13.31
CA ALA A 564 -33.53 52.59 -12.93
C ALA A 564 -32.82 52.96 -11.61
N PHE A 565 -32.78 52.03 -10.69
CA PHE A 565 -32.06 52.13 -9.43
C PHE A 565 -30.99 51.05 -9.38
N ASN A 566 -29.80 51.41 -8.91
CA ASN A 566 -28.67 50.50 -8.74
C ASN A 566 -28.44 50.33 -7.24
N PRO A 567 -28.93 49.24 -6.63
CA PRO A 567 -28.84 49.04 -5.20
C PRO A 567 -27.38 48.95 -4.70
N ASP A 568 -27.12 49.45 -3.50
CA ASP A 568 -25.82 49.21 -2.85
C ASP A 568 -25.77 47.75 -2.36
N LYS A 569 -24.87 46.98 -2.96
CA LYS A 569 -24.65 45.56 -2.66
C LYS A 569 -24.21 45.32 -1.21
N LYS A 570 -23.76 46.36 -0.49
CA LYS A 570 -23.37 46.28 0.93
C LYS A 570 -24.57 46.28 1.87
N GLU A 571 -25.73 46.75 1.43
CA GLU A 571 -26.91 46.82 2.27
C GLU A 571 -27.60 45.46 2.36
N SER A 572 -27.84 44.98 3.58
CA SER A 572 -28.41 43.65 3.84
C SER A 572 -29.82 43.46 3.25
N GLU A 573 -30.52 44.55 2.94
CA GLU A 573 -31.84 44.51 2.31
C GLU A 573 -31.81 44.02 0.85
N PHE A 574 -30.68 44.16 0.16
CA PHE A 574 -30.46 43.71 -1.23
C PHE A 574 -29.63 42.42 -1.33
N ASN A 575 -29.36 41.79 -0.19
CA ASN A 575 -28.67 40.50 -0.09
C ASN A 575 -29.68 39.40 0.23
N TYR A 576 -29.73 38.35 -0.60
CA TYR A 576 -30.72 37.27 -0.50
C TYR A 576 -30.03 35.92 -0.30
N GLY A 577 -30.58 35.10 0.61
CA GLY A 577 -30.03 33.78 0.96
C GLY A 577 -30.32 32.68 -0.06
N SER A 578 -31.31 32.88 -0.93
CA SER A 578 -31.64 31.96 -2.02
C SER A 578 -32.42 32.72 -3.11
N LEU A 579 -32.57 32.12 -4.30
CA LEU A 579 -33.40 32.70 -5.35
C LEU A 579 -34.87 32.81 -4.92
N GLN A 580 -35.36 31.85 -4.15
CA GLN A 580 -36.69 31.91 -3.57
C GLN A 580 -36.81 33.04 -2.53
N ASN A 581 -35.81 33.18 -1.65
CA ASN A 581 -35.77 34.30 -0.70
C ASN A 581 -35.73 35.66 -1.40
N ALA A 582 -34.99 35.77 -2.51
CA ALA A 582 -34.97 36.97 -3.34
C ALA A 582 -36.35 37.28 -3.90
N TYR A 583 -36.98 36.30 -4.56
CA TYR A 583 -38.32 36.42 -5.12
C TYR A 583 -39.33 36.87 -4.07
N ASP A 584 -39.35 36.20 -2.91
CA ASP A 584 -40.30 36.46 -1.84
C ASP A 584 -40.13 37.84 -1.22
N ARG A 585 -38.89 38.23 -0.89
CA ARG A 585 -38.61 39.54 -0.27
C ARG A 585 -38.89 40.68 -1.24
N ILE A 586 -38.54 40.52 -2.51
CA ILE A 586 -38.83 41.54 -3.54
C ILE A 586 -40.33 41.66 -3.77
N HIS A 587 -41.06 40.54 -3.85
CA HIS A 587 -42.52 40.55 -3.97
C HIS A 587 -43.16 41.30 -2.80
N THR A 588 -42.79 40.95 -1.56
CA THR A 588 -43.29 41.62 -0.34
C THR A 588 -42.99 43.11 -0.33
N PHE A 589 -41.80 43.51 -0.81
CA PHE A 589 -41.46 44.92 -0.95
C PHE A 589 -42.34 45.64 -1.98
N LEU A 590 -42.57 45.03 -3.15
CA LEU A 590 -43.34 45.65 -4.24
C LEU A 590 -44.82 45.84 -3.85
N ILE A 591 -45.45 44.85 -3.22
CA ILE A 591 -46.86 44.98 -2.78
C ILE A 591 -47.04 46.03 -1.67
N GLY A 592 -45.98 46.33 -0.91
CA GLY A 592 -45.97 47.39 0.09
C GLY A 592 -45.86 48.80 -0.49
N ARG A 593 -45.59 48.95 -1.80
CA ARG A 593 -45.50 50.26 -2.46
C ARG A 593 -46.87 50.70 -2.96
N ALA A 594 -47.33 51.85 -2.45
CA ALA A 594 -48.61 52.45 -2.85
C ALA A 594 -48.75 52.71 -4.36
N THR A 595 -47.62 52.90 -5.06
CA THR A 595 -47.57 53.11 -6.51
C THR A 595 -47.73 51.83 -7.35
N ILE A 596 -47.62 50.65 -6.74
CA ILE A 596 -47.69 49.35 -7.41
C ILE A 596 -48.99 48.63 -7.05
N GLY A 597 -49.29 48.51 -5.76
CA GLY A 597 -50.45 47.77 -5.26
C GLY A 597 -50.24 46.25 -5.18
N ALA A 598 -51.28 45.52 -4.80
CA ALA A 598 -51.20 44.07 -4.60
C ALA A 598 -51.33 43.30 -5.92
N PHE A 599 -50.49 42.27 -6.10
CA PHE A 599 -50.53 41.34 -7.23
C PHE A 599 -50.10 39.92 -6.78
N PRO A 600 -50.59 38.85 -7.43
CA PRO A 600 -50.36 37.49 -6.97
C PRO A 600 -48.90 37.04 -7.14
N LYS A 601 -48.46 36.09 -6.31
CA LYS A 601 -47.19 35.38 -6.52
C LYS A 601 -47.33 34.37 -7.66
N ALA A 602 -46.25 34.13 -8.38
CA ALA A 602 -46.16 33.02 -9.32
C ALA A 602 -46.22 31.69 -8.56
N VAL A 603 -46.88 30.68 -9.14
CA VAL A 603 -46.98 29.33 -8.56
C VAL A 603 -45.61 28.66 -8.46
N ASP A 604 -44.77 28.86 -9.48
CA ASP A 604 -43.37 28.44 -9.50
C ASP A 604 -42.52 29.66 -9.84
N TYR A 605 -41.79 30.18 -8.85
CA TYR A 605 -40.98 31.39 -9.03
C TYR A 605 -39.91 31.23 -10.10
N LEU A 606 -39.42 30.01 -10.39
CA LEU A 606 -38.38 29.77 -11.38
C LEU A 606 -38.84 30.07 -12.81
N THR A 607 -40.15 30.11 -13.08
CA THR A 607 -40.66 30.55 -14.39
C THR A 607 -40.46 32.04 -14.63
N THR A 608 -40.27 32.82 -13.57
CA THR A 608 -40.12 34.28 -13.63
C THR A 608 -38.66 34.72 -13.78
N ILE A 609 -37.72 33.77 -13.74
CA ILE A 609 -36.28 34.03 -13.72
C ILE A 609 -35.65 33.70 -15.07
N GLU A 610 -34.89 34.67 -15.59
CA GLU A 610 -34.09 34.55 -16.79
C GLU A 610 -32.60 34.68 -16.45
N TYR A 611 -31.73 34.03 -17.22
CA TYR A 611 -30.27 34.22 -17.15
C TYR A 611 -29.78 34.91 -18.42
N HIS A 612 -28.70 35.69 -18.31
CA HIS A 612 -28.08 36.34 -19.46
C HIS A 612 -27.04 35.42 -20.09
N ASP A 613 -27.22 35.03 -21.35
CA ASP A 613 -26.30 34.12 -22.08
C ASP A 613 -25.09 34.84 -22.70
N GLY A 614 -25.03 36.17 -22.57
CA GLY A 614 -24.02 37.03 -23.19
C GLY A 614 -24.58 37.91 -24.31
N THR A 615 -25.71 37.51 -24.88
CA THR A 615 -26.41 38.25 -25.95
C THR A 615 -27.85 38.57 -25.56
N ASN A 616 -28.58 37.61 -25.00
CA ASN A 616 -30.00 37.70 -24.68
C ASN A 616 -30.32 37.14 -23.28
N TRP A 617 -31.48 37.54 -22.77
CA TRP A 617 -32.10 36.90 -21.60
C TRP A 617 -32.81 35.61 -22.04
N GLN A 618 -32.56 34.52 -21.33
CA GLN A 618 -33.10 33.19 -21.60
C GLN A 618 -33.74 32.61 -20.33
N PRO A 619 -34.82 31.80 -20.42
CA PRO A 619 -35.44 31.19 -19.26
C PRO A 619 -34.46 30.33 -18.45
N LEU A 620 -34.39 30.54 -17.13
CA LEU A 620 -33.49 29.77 -16.25
C LEU A 620 -33.82 28.27 -16.26
N LYS A 621 -35.09 27.90 -16.46
CA LYS A 621 -35.52 26.50 -16.58
C LYS A 621 -34.76 25.72 -17.65
N ASN A 622 -34.29 26.37 -18.72
CA ASN A 622 -33.50 25.72 -19.77
C ASN A 622 -32.13 25.22 -19.27
N LYS A 623 -31.64 25.74 -18.13
CA LYS A 623 -30.40 25.31 -17.48
C LYS A 623 -30.62 24.34 -16.32
N ILE A 624 -31.86 24.17 -15.86
CA ILE A 624 -32.22 23.26 -14.76
C ILE A 624 -32.82 21.99 -15.36
N VAL A 625 -31.99 21.24 -16.10
CA VAL A 625 -32.36 19.98 -16.76
C VAL A 625 -31.25 18.96 -16.49
N TRP A 626 -31.62 17.76 -16.04
CA TRP A 626 -30.67 16.71 -15.71
C TRP A 626 -30.09 16.04 -16.94
#